data_AF-A0A1R0WJ86-F1
#
_entry.id   AF-A0A1R0WJ86-F1
#
_cell.length_a   1.000
_cell.length_b   1.000
_cell.length_c   1.000
_cell.angle_alpha   90.00
_cell.angle_beta   90.00
_cell.angle_gamma   90.00
#
_symmetry.space_group_name_H-M   'P 1'
#
loop_
_entity.id
_entity.type
_entity.pdbx_description
1 polymer ?
#
loop_
_entity_poly.entity_id
_entity_poly.type
_entity_poly.pdbx_seq_one_letter_code
_entity_poly.pdbx_strand_id
1 'polypeptide(L)'
;MKASYREIEEETGYKENEIKNFTLKYILIEESHGELRQQYVYFGETAHSNFIPSDEGELYWIHKSELLNLNISKAIRFTIQHYLANPDQTNICVGAVTADESEVSLIQWSTVKPTSSF
;
A
#
# COMPACT_ATOMS: atom_id res chain seq x y z
N MET A 1 -0.43 10.03 -8.09
CA MET A 1 -0.16 10.94 -6.97
C MET A 1 -1.26 11.99 -6.76
N LYS A 2 -1.63 12.85 -7.73
CA LYS A 2 -2.72 13.85 -7.53
C LYS A 2 -4.02 13.24 -7.00
N ALA A 3 -4.47 12.14 -7.61
CA ALA A 3 -5.65 11.41 -7.14
C ALA A 3 -5.48 10.93 -5.69
N SER A 4 -4.31 10.39 -5.33
CA SER A 4 -4.03 9.89 -3.98
C SER A 4 -4.09 10.99 -2.91
N TYR A 5 -3.61 12.22 -3.19
CA TYR A 5 -3.77 13.32 -2.24
C TYR A 5 -5.23 13.74 -2.06
N ARG A 6 -6.00 13.75 -3.16
CA ARG A 6 -7.43 14.01 -3.10
C ARG A 6 -8.16 12.97 -2.23
N GLU A 7 -7.93 11.67 -2.47
CA GLU A 7 -8.58 10.62 -1.66
C GLU A 7 -8.21 10.73 -0.19
N ILE A 8 -6.93 10.97 0.14
CA ILE A 8 -6.51 11.14 1.53
C ILE A 8 -7.24 12.33 2.17
N GLU A 9 -7.34 13.46 1.50
CA GLU A 9 -8.06 14.62 2.01
C GLU A 9 -9.55 14.34 2.22
N GLU A 10 -10.20 13.66 1.27
CA GLU A 10 -11.63 13.32 1.34
C GLU A 10 -11.93 12.29 2.43
N GLU A 11 -11.09 11.26 2.60
CA GLU A 11 -11.32 10.17 3.54
C GLU A 11 -10.84 10.46 4.97
N THR A 12 -9.85 11.34 5.13
CA THR A 12 -9.17 11.55 6.42
C THR A 12 -9.05 13.01 6.85
N GLY A 13 -9.30 13.96 5.95
CA GLY A 13 -9.11 15.39 6.19
C GLY A 13 -7.66 15.90 6.11
N TYR A 14 -6.64 15.03 6.03
CA TYR A 14 -5.24 15.46 5.90
C TYR A 14 -5.02 16.18 4.56
N LYS A 15 -4.40 17.36 4.61
CA LYS A 15 -4.02 18.14 3.43
C LYS A 15 -2.68 17.66 2.89
N GLU A 16 -2.45 17.89 1.58
CA GLU A 16 -1.20 17.52 0.91
C GLU A 16 0.06 18.06 1.63
N ASN A 17 0.01 19.27 2.16
CA ASN A 17 1.14 19.89 2.88
C ASN A 17 1.40 19.32 4.29
N GLU A 18 0.49 18.48 4.81
CA GLU A 18 0.63 17.79 6.10
C GLU A 18 1.28 16.40 5.94
N ILE A 19 1.39 15.90 4.71
CA ILE A 19 1.96 14.60 4.39
C ILE A 19 3.40 14.76 3.88
N LYS A 20 4.34 14.22 4.64
CA LYS A 20 5.77 14.21 4.33
C LYS A 20 6.18 12.87 3.74
N ASN A 21 7.29 12.87 3.01
CA ASN A 21 7.90 11.67 2.43
C ASN A 21 6.93 10.81 1.59
N PHE A 22 5.93 11.46 0.95
CA PHE A 22 4.90 10.78 0.20
C PHE A 22 5.47 10.14 -1.09
N THR A 23 5.66 8.83 -1.05
CA THR A 23 6.41 8.09 -2.08
C THR A 23 5.70 6.82 -2.48
N LEU A 24 5.72 6.51 -3.78
CA LEU A 24 5.24 5.22 -4.28
C LEU A 24 6.25 4.15 -3.85
N LYS A 25 5.79 3.12 -3.15
CA LYS A 25 6.64 1.98 -2.78
C LYS A 25 6.23 0.69 -3.47
N TYR A 26 4.94 0.49 -3.72
CA TYR A 26 4.46 -0.74 -4.35
C TYR A 26 3.50 -0.49 -5.49
N ILE A 27 3.57 -1.34 -6.50
CA ILE A 27 2.53 -1.50 -7.52
C ILE A 27 2.06 -2.94 -7.42
N LEU A 28 0.78 -3.16 -7.15
CA LEU A 28 0.20 -4.48 -7.00
C LEU A 28 -0.69 -4.79 -8.20
N ILE A 29 -0.64 -6.02 -8.65
CA ILE A 29 -1.53 -6.57 -9.67
C ILE A 29 -2.17 -7.82 -9.07
N GLU A 30 -3.50 -7.87 -9.06
CA GLU A 30 -4.25 -9.05 -8.63
C GLU A 30 -5.48 -9.25 -9.51
N GLU A 31 -5.90 -10.49 -9.67
CA GLU A 31 -7.25 -10.80 -10.13
C GLU A 31 -8.16 -10.80 -8.89
N SER A 32 -9.25 -10.03 -8.95
CA SER A 32 -10.23 -9.93 -7.88
C SER A 32 -11.63 -9.85 -8.47
N HIS A 33 -12.42 -10.90 -8.23
CA HIS A 33 -13.84 -11.00 -8.62
C HIS A 33 -14.11 -10.89 -10.12
N GLY A 34 -13.25 -11.46 -10.95
CA GLY A 34 -13.32 -11.43 -12.41
C GLY A 34 -12.63 -10.22 -13.05
N GLU A 35 -12.00 -9.36 -12.25
CA GLU A 35 -11.37 -8.12 -12.71
C GLU A 35 -9.88 -8.10 -12.40
N LEU A 36 -9.09 -7.64 -13.38
CA LEU A 36 -7.69 -7.31 -13.15
C LEU A 36 -7.61 -5.97 -12.42
N ARG A 37 -7.18 -5.99 -11.16
CA ARG A 37 -6.98 -4.79 -10.33
C ARG A 37 -5.50 -4.44 -10.28
N GLN A 38 -5.22 -3.16 -10.50
CA GLN A 38 -3.89 -2.57 -10.30
C GLN A 38 -3.96 -1.50 -9.22
N GLN A 39 -3.11 -1.63 -8.20
CA GLN A 39 -3.07 -0.71 -7.07
C GLN A 39 -1.71 -0.03 -6.98
N TYR A 40 -1.69 1.28 -6.73
CA TYR A 40 -0.48 2.05 -6.47
C TYR A 40 -0.44 2.39 -4.98
N VAL A 41 0.47 1.76 -4.23
CA VAL A 41 0.53 1.91 -2.78
C VAL A 41 1.63 2.91 -2.42
N TYR A 42 1.18 4.06 -1.92
CA TYR A 42 2.02 5.13 -1.44
C TYR A 42 2.21 5.05 0.07
N PHE A 43 3.36 5.51 0.54
CA PHE A 43 3.68 5.68 1.95
C PHE A 43 3.93 7.15 2.21
N GLY A 44 3.44 7.66 3.33
CA GLY A 44 3.65 9.02 3.79
C GLY A 44 3.67 9.09 5.31
N GLU A 45 4.12 10.22 5.82
CA GLU A 45 4.28 10.49 7.25
C GLU A 45 3.54 11.79 7.60
N THR A 46 2.88 11.84 8.75
CA THR A 46 2.28 13.06 9.29
C THR A 46 2.75 13.32 10.71
N ALA A 47 2.69 14.57 11.15
CA ALA A 47 3.16 15.00 12.46
C ALA A 47 2.07 14.95 13.55
N HIS A 48 0.82 14.67 13.19
CA HIS A 48 -0.29 14.58 14.12
C HIS A 48 -1.19 13.39 13.83
N SER A 49 -2.01 13.04 14.81
CA SER A 49 -2.95 11.92 14.73
C SER A 49 -4.40 12.35 14.48
N ASN A 50 -4.67 13.65 14.40
CA ASN A 50 -6.01 14.18 14.17
C ASN A 50 -6.45 13.94 12.73
N PHE A 51 -7.49 13.14 12.52
CA PHE A 51 -8.18 12.94 11.24
C PHE A 51 -9.67 13.26 11.38
N ILE A 52 -10.34 13.46 10.26
CA ILE A 52 -11.79 13.59 10.15
C ILE A 52 -12.32 12.28 9.58
N PRO A 53 -13.27 11.59 10.25
CA PRO A 53 -13.85 10.36 9.71
C PRO A 53 -14.69 10.66 8.47
N SER A 54 -14.67 9.73 7.51
CA SER A 54 -15.57 9.72 6.35
C SER A 54 -16.72 8.74 6.56
N ASP A 55 -17.69 8.73 5.65
CA ASP A 55 -18.80 7.77 5.66
C ASP A 55 -18.38 6.35 5.24
N GLU A 56 -17.12 6.15 4.82
CA GLU A 56 -16.62 4.86 4.31
C GLU A 56 -16.11 3.93 5.42
N GLY A 57 -15.90 4.44 6.63
CA GLY A 57 -15.48 3.64 7.77
C GLY A 57 -14.86 4.43 8.91
N GLU A 58 -14.29 3.70 9.86
CA GLU A 58 -13.62 4.28 11.03
C GLU A 58 -12.10 4.24 10.85
N LEU A 59 -11.44 5.34 11.22
CA LEU A 59 -10.00 5.49 11.15
C LEU A 59 -9.35 5.24 12.52
N TYR A 60 -8.18 4.62 12.51
CA TYR A 60 -7.42 4.27 13.71
C TYR A 60 -5.92 4.41 13.48
N TRP A 61 -5.22 4.93 14.48
CA TRP A 61 -3.77 4.79 14.56
C TRP A 61 -3.42 3.46 15.19
N ILE A 62 -2.75 2.59 14.43
CA ILE A 62 -2.46 1.20 14.83
C ILE A 62 -0.96 1.04 15.01
N HIS A 63 -0.54 0.38 16.10
CA HIS A 63 0.88 0.15 16.33
C HIS A 63 1.45 -0.82 15.29
N LYS A 64 2.69 -0.59 14.85
CA LYS A 64 3.34 -1.37 13.77
C LYS A 64 3.34 -2.89 14.05
N SER A 65 3.44 -3.30 15.32
CA SER A 65 3.40 -4.71 15.72
C SER A 65 2.04 -5.39 15.53
N GLU A 66 0.98 -4.61 15.36
CA GLU A 66 -0.41 -5.11 15.27
C GLU A 66 -0.91 -5.19 13.82
N LEU A 67 -0.18 -4.60 12.87
CA LEU A 67 -0.62 -4.49 11.46
C LEU A 67 -0.97 -5.84 10.83
N LEU A 68 -0.23 -6.91 11.18
CA LEU A 68 -0.49 -8.25 10.64
C LEU A 68 -1.69 -8.96 11.30
N ASN A 69 -2.26 -8.40 12.36
CA ASN A 69 -3.45 -8.96 13.01
C ASN A 69 -4.76 -8.39 12.43
N LEU A 70 -4.66 -7.34 11.59
CA LEU A 70 -5.82 -6.68 11.00
C LEU A 70 -6.52 -7.58 9.97
N ASN A 71 -7.85 -7.43 9.87
CA ASN A 71 -8.62 -8.04 8.80
C ASN A 71 -8.53 -7.17 7.53
N ILE A 72 -7.61 -7.52 6.64
CA ILE A 72 -7.27 -6.76 5.43
C ILE A 72 -7.15 -7.70 4.23
N SER A 73 -7.22 -7.15 3.01
CA SER A 73 -7.03 -7.93 1.79
C SER A 73 -5.66 -8.61 1.76
N LYS A 74 -5.58 -9.74 1.05
CA LYS A 74 -4.33 -10.52 0.95
C LYS A 74 -3.19 -9.71 0.32
N ALA A 75 -3.47 -8.93 -0.73
CA ALA A 75 -2.48 -8.06 -1.37
C ALA A 75 -1.88 -7.02 -0.41
N ILE A 76 -2.71 -6.39 0.42
CA ILE A 76 -2.23 -5.41 1.41
C ILE A 76 -1.47 -6.11 2.53
N ARG A 77 -1.92 -7.29 2.99
CA ARG A 77 -1.18 -8.13 3.95
C ARG A 77 0.22 -8.47 3.44
N PHE A 78 0.34 -8.91 2.20
CA PHE A 78 1.65 -9.19 1.58
C PHE A 78 2.52 -7.95 1.51
N THR A 79 1.94 -6.80 1.17
CA THR A 79 2.66 -5.51 1.12
C THR A 79 3.20 -5.12 2.49
N ILE A 80 2.40 -5.24 3.54
CA ILE A 80 2.84 -4.97 4.92
C ILE A 80 3.96 -5.94 5.31
N GLN A 81 3.81 -7.25 5.06
CA GLN A 81 4.86 -8.23 5.35
C GLN A 81 6.18 -7.90 4.64
N HIS A 82 6.13 -7.57 3.34
CA HIS A 82 7.31 -7.19 2.57
C HIS A 82 7.96 -5.91 3.12
N TYR A 83 7.15 -4.89 3.46
CA TYR A 83 7.63 -3.64 4.04
C TYR A 83 8.29 -3.85 5.41
N LEU A 84 7.70 -4.68 6.28
CA LEU A 84 8.25 -5.00 7.59
C LEU A 84 9.57 -5.76 7.51
N ALA A 85 9.70 -6.67 6.54
CA ALA A 85 10.92 -7.44 6.32
C ALA A 85 12.05 -6.63 5.64
N ASN A 86 11.71 -5.54 4.94
CA ASN A 86 12.66 -4.73 4.16
C ASN A 86 12.50 -3.23 4.46
N PRO A 87 12.76 -2.77 5.70
CA PRO A 87 12.48 -1.39 6.11
C PRO A 87 13.29 -0.35 5.32
N ASP A 88 14.49 -0.72 4.88
CA ASP A 88 15.43 0.18 4.17
C ASP A 88 15.26 0.14 2.65
N GLN A 89 14.30 -0.62 2.12
CA GLN A 89 14.04 -0.65 0.67
C GLN A 89 13.47 0.70 0.20
N THR A 90 14.17 1.30 -0.77
CA THR A 90 13.82 2.59 -1.38
C THR A 90 13.33 2.46 -2.81
N ASN A 91 13.62 1.34 -3.50
CA ASN A 91 13.14 1.11 -4.85
C ASN A 91 11.67 0.69 -4.83
N ILE A 92 10.96 0.99 -5.92
CA ILE A 92 9.59 0.53 -6.12
C ILE A 92 9.60 -1.00 -6.29
N CYS A 93 8.68 -1.68 -5.63
CA CYS A 93 8.45 -3.11 -5.82
C CYS A 93 7.13 -3.34 -6.56
N VAL A 94 7.14 -4.19 -7.58
CA VAL A 94 5.93 -4.66 -8.26
C VAL A 94 5.60 -6.05 -7.74
N GLY A 95 4.35 -6.25 -7.31
CA GLY A 95 3.84 -7.51 -6.80
C GLY A 95 2.71 -8.03 -7.66
N ALA A 96 2.81 -9.27 -8.15
CA ALA A 96 1.69 -9.96 -8.78
C ALA A 96 1.15 -11.01 -7.80
N VAL A 97 -0.11 -10.86 -7.38
CA VAL A 97 -0.79 -11.89 -6.58
C VAL A 97 -1.17 -13.02 -7.51
N THR A 98 -0.74 -14.23 -7.15
CA THR A 98 -1.04 -15.47 -7.86
C THR A 98 -1.66 -16.47 -6.88
N ALA A 99 -2.08 -17.62 -7.40
CA ALA A 99 -2.41 -18.78 -6.58
C ALA A 99 -1.44 -19.92 -6.94
N ASP A 100 -1.04 -20.72 -5.95
CA ASP A 100 -0.38 -21.98 -6.22
C ASP A 100 -1.38 -23.07 -6.63
N GLU A 101 -0.86 -24.28 -6.88
CA GLU A 101 -1.68 -25.45 -7.26
C GLU A 101 -2.70 -25.84 -6.18
N SER A 102 -2.52 -25.38 -4.94
CA SER A 102 -3.44 -25.62 -3.81
C SER A 102 -4.40 -24.45 -3.57
N GLU A 103 -4.50 -23.51 -4.53
CA GLU A 103 -5.29 -22.27 -4.43
C GLU A 103 -4.88 -21.34 -3.28
N VAL A 104 -3.69 -21.54 -2.72
CA VAL A 104 -3.14 -20.65 -1.71
C VAL A 104 -2.57 -19.43 -2.43
N SER A 105 -3.03 -18.26 -2.02
CA SER A 105 -2.53 -17.01 -2.61
C SER A 105 -1.06 -16.80 -2.26
N LEU A 106 -0.28 -16.41 -3.25
CA LEU A 106 1.11 -16.04 -3.14
C LEU A 106 1.32 -14.68 -3.81
N ILE A 107 2.47 -14.06 -3.58
CA ILE A 107 2.86 -12.85 -4.29
C ILE A 107 4.26 -13.03 -4.87
N GLN A 108 4.41 -12.66 -6.14
CA GLN A 108 5.70 -12.59 -6.81
C GLN A 108 6.18 -11.15 -6.84
N TRP A 109 7.26 -10.88 -6.11
CA TRP A 109 7.85 -9.55 -6.04
C TRP A 109 8.94 -9.36 -7.09
N SER A 110 8.98 -8.19 -7.69
CA SER A 110 10.08 -7.70 -8.52
C SER A 110 10.46 -6.29 -8.10
N THR A 111 11.75 -6.05 -7.87
CA THR A 111 12.23 -4.70 -7.59
C THR A 111 12.49 -3.98 -8.91
N VAL A 112 11.85 -2.82 -9.11
CA VAL A 112 12.06 -1.97 -10.28
C VAL A 112 13.48 -1.41 -10.22
N LYS A 113 14.24 -1.60 -11.29
CA LYS A 113 15.57 -1.04 -11.46
C LYS A 113 15.58 -0.12 -12.68
N PRO A 114 16.46 0.90 -12.72
CA PRO A 114 16.66 1.68 -13.93
C PRO A 114 17.03 0.75 -15.08
N THR A 115 16.32 0.88 -16.20
CA THR A 115 16.72 0.20 -17.43
C THR A 115 18.06 0.79 -17.87
N SER A 116 19.05 -0.06 -18.15
CA SER A 116 20.25 0.38 -18.85
C SER A 116 19.84 0.90 -20.22
N SER A 117 20.13 2.17 -20.50
CA SER A 117 19.92 2.77 -21.82
C SER A 117 20.70 1.96 -22.86
N PHE A 118 20.04 1.65 -23.99
CA PHE A 118 20.69 1.07 -25.18
C PHE A 118 21.56 2.12 -25.88
#